data_AF-A0A7C3FSW3-F1
#
_entry.id   AF-A0A7C3FSW3-F1
#
_cell.length_a   1.000
_cell.length_b   1.000
_cell.length_c   1.000
_cell.angle_alpha   90.00
_cell.angle_beta   90.00
_cell.angle_gamma   90.00
#
_symmetry.space_group_name_H-M   'P 1'
#
loop_
_entity.id
_entity.type
_entity.pdbx_description
1 polymer ?
#
loop_
_entity_poly.entity_id
_entity_poly.type
_entity_poly.pdbx_seq_one_letter_code
_entity_poly.pdbx_strand_id
1 'polypeptide(L)'
;MWRHLTAGGLDNQEARLIEGLKALKQRRDGSGRWRSFPFYYTLLSLSEIDIPQALNEMKYTANVCERYLKHSLTDDIINRRRRTLVKRVLEKC
;
A
#
# COMPACT_ATOMS: atom_id res chain seq x y z
N MET A 1 -6.99 10.07 7.45
CA MET A 1 -6.00 11.16 7.37
C MET A 1 -5.27 11.20 6.01
N TRP A 2 -4.77 10.08 5.45
CA TRP A 2 -4.06 10.12 4.15
C TRP A 2 -4.96 10.29 2.92
N ARG A 3 -6.22 9.85 2.99
CA ARG A 3 -7.21 9.97 1.90
C ARG A 3 -7.56 11.43 1.54
N HIS A 4 -7.28 12.38 2.43
CA HIS A 4 -7.41 13.81 2.14
C HIS A 4 -6.14 14.39 1.50
N LEU A 5 -5.00 13.70 1.59
CA LEU A 5 -3.77 14.12 0.94
C LEU A 5 -3.71 13.69 -0.53
N THR A 6 -4.35 12.58 -0.90
CA THR A 6 -4.46 12.14 -2.31
C THR A 6 -5.58 12.85 -3.10
N ALA A 7 -6.51 13.54 -2.44
CA ALA A 7 -7.67 14.18 -3.09
C ALA A 7 -7.41 15.58 -3.71
N GLY A 8 -6.14 15.94 -3.96
CA GLY A 8 -5.80 17.11 -4.81
C GLY A 8 -6.17 18.49 -4.22
N GLY A 9 -5.50 18.91 -3.14
CA GLY A 9 -5.77 20.23 -2.56
C GLY A 9 -4.60 20.92 -1.83
N LEU A 10 -3.37 20.41 -1.94
CA LEU A 10 -2.21 21.01 -1.27
C LEU A 10 -0.98 21.04 -2.19
N ASP A 11 -0.40 22.21 -2.37
CA ASP A 11 0.93 22.39 -2.96
C ASP A 11 1.98 21.54 -2.20
N ASN A 12 2.97 21.02 -2.93
CA ASN A 12 4.04 20.13 -2.44
C ASN A 12 3.59 18.72 -1.98
N GLN A 13 2.53 18.17 -2.57
CA GLN A 13 2.10 16.77 -2.33
C GLN A 13 3.22 15.76 -2.54
N GLU A 14 4.00 15.87 -3.63
CA GLU A 14 5.06 14.92 -3.93
C GLU A 14 6.17 14.90 -2.87
N ALA A 15 6.63 16.06 -2.40
CA ALA A 15 7.64 16.15 -1.34
C ALA A 15 7.13 15.55 -0.02
N ARG A 16 5.87 15.80 0.34
CA ARG A 16 5.24 15.19 1.53
C ARG A 16 5.06 13.69 1.38
N LEU A 17 4.74 13.22 0.17
CA LEU A 17 4.64 11.80 -0.13
C LEU A 17 6.00 11.11 -0.04
N ILE A 18 7.07 11.72 -0.55
CA ILE A 18 8.44 11.20 -0.44
C ILE A 18 8.85 11.07 1.04
N GLU A 19 8.59 12.09 1.87
CA GLU A 19 8.87 12.01 3.31
C GLU A 19 7.99 10.95 4.01
N GLY A 20 6.71 10.85 3.63
CA GLY A 20 5.82 9.79 4.09
C GLY A 20 6.32 8.39 3.75
N LEU A 21 6.86 8.19 2.55
CA LEU A 21 7.46 6.91 2.11
C LEU A 21 8.77 6.60 2.83
N LYS A 22 9.60 7.60 3.13
CA LYS A 22 10.80 7.42 3.97
C LYS A 22 10.41 6.94 5.37
N ALA A 23 9.39 7.54 5.97
CA ALA A 23 8.85 7.09 7.26
C ALA A 23 8.28 5.66 7.17
N LEU A 24 7.61 5.32 6.06
CA LEU A 24 7.11 3.97 5.81
C LEU A 24 8.24 2.94 5.80
N LYS A 25 9.32 3.24 5.05
CA LYS A 25 10.52 2.40 4.95
C LYS A 25 11.16 2.15 6.33
N GLN A 26 11.26 3.18 7.16
CA GLN A 26 11.81 3.08 8.53
C GLN A 26 10.93 2.24 9.47
N ARG A 27 9.62 2.14 9.18
CA ARG A 27 8.68 1.35 9.98
C ARG A 27 8.39 -0.02 9.41
N ARG A 28 9.14 -0.50 8.41
CA ARG A 28 9.02 -1.89 7.94
C ARG A 28 9.20 -2.86 9.12
N ASP A 29 8.32 -3.84 9.21
CA ASP A 29 8.31 -4.77 10.34
C ASP A 29 9.27 -5.97 10.17
N GLY A 30 9.84 -6.13 8.97
CA GLY A 30 10.69 -7.26 8.57
C GLY A 30 9.92 -8.39 7.88
N SER A 31 8.59 -8.40 7.95
CA SER A 31 7.71 -9.46 7.45
C SER A 31 7.01 -9.13 6.13
N GLY A 32 7.25 -7.92 5.58
CA GLY A 32 6.53 -7.40 4.42
C GLY A 32 5.33 -6.54 4.81
N ARG A 33 5.27 -6.04 6.05
CA ARG A 33 4.28 -5.05 6.51
C ARG A 33 4.97 -3.87 7.20
N TRP A 34 4.17 -2.95 7.73
CA TRP A 34 4.66 -1.78 8.43
C TRP A 34 4.12 -1.73 9.87
N ARG A 35 4.98 -1.32 10.80
CA ARG A 35 4.65 -1.04 12.20
C ARG A 35 3.86 0.26 12.25
N SER A 36 2.70 0.23 12.91
CA SER A 36 1.82 1.40 13.13
C SER A 36 1.04 1.92 11.92
N PHE A 37 1.08 1.26 10.77
CA PHE A 37 0.28 1.64 9.60
C PHE A 37 -0.74 0.55 9.23
N PRO A 38 -2.04 0.88 9.06
CA PRO A 38 -3.02 -0.10 8.62
C PRO A 38 -2.70 -0.62 7.22
N PHE A 39 -2.49 -1.92 7.08
CA PHE A 39 -1.94 -2.55 5.88
C PHE A 39 -2.71 -2.20 4.59
N TYR A 40 -4.01 -2.56 4.50
CA TYR A 40 -4.80 -2.36 3.29
C TYR A 40 -5.03 -0.89 2.94
N TYR A 41 -5.09 -0.01 3.95
CA TYR A 41 -5.26 1.42 3.72
C TYR A 41 -3.99 2.05 3.13
N THR A 42 -2.84 1.63 3.65
CA THR A 42 -1.53 2.02 3.12
C THR A 42 -1.34 1.47 1.71
N LEU A 43 -1.67 0.20 1.49
CA LEU A 43 -1.57 -0.45 0.19
C LEU A 43 -2.45 0.24 -0.87
N LEU A 44 -3.67 0.63 -0.52
CA LEU A 44 -4.54 1.43 -1.38
C LEU A 44 -3.89 2.76 -1.75
N SER A 45 -3.37 3.47 -0.74
CA SER A 45 -2.71 4.76 -0.95
C SER A 45 -1.48 4.62 -1.86
N LEU A 46 -0.65 3.59 -1.66
CA LEU A 46 0.50 3.29 -2.52
C LEU A 46 0.08 2.96 -3.96
N SER A 47 -1.05 2.27 -4.15
CA SER A 47 -1.53 1.90 -5.50
C SER A 47 -1.98 3.10 -6.35
N GLU A 48 -2.36 4.20 -5.68
CA GLU A 48 -2.81 5.46 -6.29
C GLU A 48 -1.63 6.41 -6.60
N ILE A 49 -0.45 6.16 -6.05
CA ILE A 49 0.74 7.00 -6.25
C ILE A 49 1.63 6.37 -7.32
N ASP A 50 2.02 7.15 -8.33
CA ASP A 50 2.86 6.71 -9.43
C ASP A 50 4.30 7.24 -9.31
N ILE A 51 4.97 6.88 -8.21
CA ILE A 51 6.39 7.22 -8.00
C ILE A 51 7.22 5.97 -7.70
N PRO A 52 8.50 5.90 -8.14
CA PRO A 52 9.35 4.71 -7.96
C PRO A 52 9.50 4.24 -6.51
N GLN A 53 9.48 5.16 -5.55
CA GLN A 53 9.57 4.84 -4.13
C GLN A 53 8.32 4.07 -3.65
N ALA A 54 7.13 4.38 -4.18
CA ALA A 54 5.90 3.66 -3.86
C ALA A 54 5.95 2.23 -4.43
N LEU A 55 6.49 2.06 -5.64
CA LEU A 55 6.75 0.73 -6.24
C LEU A 55 7.68 -0.12 -5.36
N ASN A 56 8.73 0.47 -4.81
CA ASN A 56 9.64 -0.25 -3.90
C ASN A 56 8.95 -0.71 -2.60
N GLU A 57 8.03 0.08 -2.05
CA GLU A 57 7.23 -0.32 -0.89
C GLU A 57 6.20 -1.39 -1.27
N MET A 58 5.55 -1.28 -2.44
CA MET A 58 4.64 -2.31 -2.95
C MET A 58 5.37 -3.66 -3.11
N LYS A 59 6.56 -3.66 -3.73
CA LYS A 59 7.44 -4.84 -3.86
C LYS A 59 7.82 -5.44 -2.53
N TYR A 60 8.13 -4.63 -1.53
CA TYR A 60 8.42 -5.10 -0.17
C TYR A 60 7.24 -5.89 0.44
N THR A 61 6.00 -5.51 0.10
CA THR A 61 4.79 -6.18 0.59
C THR A 61 4.27 -7.30 -0.31
N ALA A 62 4.90 -7.54 -1.47
CA ALA A 62 4.44 -8.51 -2.46
C ALA A 62 4.26 -9.92 -1.88
N ASN A 63 5.21 -10.39 -1.06
CA ASN A 63 5.12 -11.70 -0.41
C ASN A 63 3.88 -11.85 0.49
N VAL A 64 3.47 -10.78 1.18
CA VAL A 64 2.26 -10.78 2.04
C VAL A 64 1.01 -10.77 1.17
N CYS A 65 1.04 -10.02 0.07
CA CYS A 65 -0.01 -9.95 -0.94
C CYS A 65 -0.27 -11.31 -1.60
N GLU A 66 0.79 -12.00 -2.02
CA GLU A 66 0.71 -13.35 -2.60
C GLU A 66 0.14 -14.37 -1.61
N ARG A 67 0.63 -14.37 -0.37
CA ARG A 67 0.09 -15.23 0.70
C ARG A 67 -1.39 -14.97 0.95
N TYR A 68 -1.82 -13.71 0.93
CA TYR A 68 -3.22 -13.36 1.09
C TYR A 68 -4.09 -13.91 -0.05
N LEU A 69 -3.63 -13.83 -1.30
CA LEU A 69 -4.36 -14.40 -2.43
C LEU A 69 -4.44 -15.93 -2.36
N LYS A 70 -3.39 -16.59 -1.86
CA LYS A 70 -3.36 -18.06 -1.70
C LYS A 70 -4.30 -18.57 -0.59
N HIS A 71 -4.48 -17.81 0.49
CA HIS A 71 -5.20 -18.26 1.69
C HIS A 71 -6.52 -17.55 1.98
N SER A 72 -6.99 -16.67 1.10
CA SER A 72 -8.26 -15.98 1.33
C SER A 72 -9.43 -16.98 1.19
N LEU A 73 -10.05 -17.38 2.30
CA LEU A 73 -11.06 -18.45 2.35
C LEU A 73 -12.52 -17.97 2.29
N THR A 74 -12.80 -16.70 2.57
CA THR A 74 -14.19 -16.22 2.75
C THR A 74 -14.58 -15.21 1.68
N ASP A 75 -15.68 -15.51 0.96
CA ASP A 75 -16.22 -14.71 -0.14
C ASP A 75 -17.10 -13.54 0.35
N ASP A 76 -16.56 -12.72 1.25
CA ASP A 76 -17.21 -11.49 1.71
C ASP A 76 -16.88 -10.30 0.79
N ILE A 77 -17.78 -9.32 0.72
CA ILE A 77 -17.65 -8.10 -0.10
C ILE A 77 -16.34 -7.36 0.21
N ILE A 78 -15.94 -7.30 1.49
CA ILE A 78 -14.70 -6.63 1.90
C ILE A 78 -13.48 -7.41 1.38
N ASN A 79 -13.52 -8.74 1.45
CA ASN A 79 -12.44 -9.60 0.94
C ASN A 79 -12.33 -9.53 -0.59
N ARG A 80 -13.46 -9.47 -1.31
CA ARG A 80 -13.45 -9.24 -2.78
C ARG A 80 -12.72 -7.94 -3.12
N ARG A 81 -13.07 -6.84 -2.46
CA ARG A 81 -12.39 -5.54 -2.66
C ARG A 81 -10.90 -5.60 -2.35
N ARG A 82 -10.53 -6.25 -1.24
CA ARG A 82 -9.11 -6.43 -0.85
C ARG A 82 -8.35 -7.28 -1.86
N ARG A 83 -8.94 -8.36 -2.38
CA ARG A 83 -8.33 -9.18 -3.44
C ARG A 83 -8.07 -8.37 -4.70
N THR A 84 -9.02 -7.55 -5.14
CA THR A 84 -8.83 -6.68 -6.32
C THR A 84 -7.68 -5.70 -6.11
N LEU A 85 -7.62 -5.06 -4.93
CA LEU A 85 -6.52 -4.17 -4.58
C LEU A 85 -5.16 -4.90 -4.60
N VAL A 86 -5.10 -6.06 -3.95
CA VAL A 86 -3.88 -6.86 -3.86
C VAL A 86 -3.40 -7.31 -5.24
N LYS A 87 -4.31 -7.75 -6.11
CA LYS A 87 -3.99 -8.10 -7.50
C LYS A 87 -3.39 -6.92 -8.27
N ARG A 88 -4.05 -5.75 -8.23
CA ARG A 88 -3.56 -4.52 -8.87
C ARG A 88 -2.15 -4.15 -8.41
N VAL A 89 -1.86 -4.34 -7.12
CA VAL A 89 -0.54 -4.02 -6.58
C VAL A 89 0.52 -5.01 -7.04
N LEU A 90 0.18 -6.31 -7.10
CA LEU A 90 1.08 -7.33 -7.64
C LEU A 90 1.35 -7.14 -9.13
N GLU A 91 0.37 -6.69 -9.92
CA GLU A 91 0.54 -6.35 -11.34
C GLU A 91 1.50 -5.16 -11.56
N LYS A 92 1.68 -4.29 -10.55
CA LYS A 92 2.62 -3.17 -10.58
C LYS A 92 4.02 -3.52 -10.08
N CYS A 93 4.21 -4.70 -9.46
CA CYS A 93 5.49 -5.14 -8.91
C CYS A 93 6.31 -5.91 -9.95
#